data_AF-A0A8T2MQN2-F1
#
_entry.id   AF-A0A8T2MQN2-F1
#
_cell.length_a   1.000
_cell.length_b   1.000
_cell.length_c   1.000
_cell.angle_alpha   90.00
_cell.angle_beta   90.00
_cell.angle_gamma   90.00
#
_symmetry.space_group_name_H-M   'P 1'
#
loop_
_entity.id
_entity.type
_entity.pdbx_description
1 polymer ?
#
loop_
_entity_poly.entity_id
_entity_poly.type
_entity_poly.pdbx_seq_one_letter_code
_entity_poly.pdbx_strand_id
1 'polypeptide(L)'
;METAMITLLLVSAELLGYTLGAEVEGPLKNTHRGTEGYFLSVWQNRLYVYSAAAVFVGIWITLKVTLKMRKVGGPVKPVLYSTAVEENEDKAKEEKVFVSVVKVFFGSQTGTAKGFAEELAEEVRVLGLTGEVIDLKDYDPEENMSNECESRVVSVFLLATYTEGTPTKNAEWFCKWLEEASTDFRYGKTYLKGMKYAVFGLGNSVYTDHYNTVSKNVDKWLWMLSGSRVMTRGEGDCNVVKSRNGSVQADFKAWKNRFIDCLSVLAKGEKSPCGSKCTNCTCKKNEKNQEQIGHTSDEMKQSSE
;
A
#
# COMPACT_ATOMS: atom_id res chain seq x y z
N MET A 1 23.82 17.04 29.10
CA MET A 1 24.70 16.18 28.28
C MET A 1 26.14 16.68 28.25
N GLU A 2 26.39 17.99 28.28
CA GLU A 2 27.75 18.54 28.27
C GLU A 2 28.57 18.23 29.54
N THR A 3 27.96 18.17 30.72
CA THR A 3 28.66 17.85 31.98
C THR A 3 29.13 16.39 32.08
N ALA A 4 28.49 15.45 31.38
CA ALA A 4 28.91 14.04 31.36
C ALA A 4 30.06 13.77 30.38
N MET A 5 30.19 14.60 29.35
CA MET A 5 31.28 14.51 28.37
C MET A 5 32.61 15.03 28.94
N ILE A 6 32.56 16.07 29.78
CA ILE A 6 33.76 16.70 30.37
C ILE A 6 34.37 15.80 31.45
N THR A 7 33.55 15.11 32.25
CA THR A 7 34.05 14.14 33.25
C THR A 7 34.67 12.91 32.61
N LEU A 8 34.13 12.42 31.49
CA LEU A 8 34.70 11.28 30.75
C LEU A 8 36.07 11.62 30.13
N LEU A 9 36.24 12.85 29.63
CA LEU A 9 37.51 13.31 29.07
C LEU A 9 38.59 13.49 30.13
N LEU A 10 38.24 13.98 31.33
CA LEU A 10 39.20 14.12 32.44
C LEU A 10 39.69 12.77 32.98
N VAL A 11 38.79 11.78 33.09
CA VAL A 11 39.18 10.42 33.53
C VAL A 11 40.09 9.72 32.51
N SER A 12 39.92 10.01 31.21
CA SER A 12 40.79 9.44 30.17
C SER A 12 42.21 10.02 30.16
N ALA A 13 42.40 11.24 30.66
CA ALA A 13 43.70 11.89 30.73
C ALA A 13 44.57 11.38 31.90
N GLU A 14 43.97 11.01 33.03
CA GLU A 14 44.71 10.44 34.18
C GLU A 14 45.24 9.02 33.90
N LEU A 15 44.53 8.22 33.09
CA LEU A 15 44.97 6.87 32.71
C LEU A 15 46.17 6.85 31.75
N LEU A 16 46.41 7.93 31.00
CA LEU A 16 47.57 8.05 30.10
C LEU A 16 48.86 8.48 30.83
N GLY A 17 48.76 9.01 32.05
CA GLY A 17 49.92 9.45 32.85
C GLY A 17 50.70 8.32 33.54
N TYR A 18 50.13 7.13 33.69
CA TYR A 18 50.72 6.03 34.47
C TYR A 18 51.55 5.01 33.66
N THR A 19 51.77 5.22 32.36
CA THR A 19 52.41 4.20 31.49
C THR A 19 53.71 4.62 30.82
N LEU A 20 54.39 5.65 31.35
CA LEU A 20 55.75 6.03 30.95
C LEU A 20 56.68 5.93 32.16
N GLY A 21 57.14 4.71 32.44
CA GLY A 21 58.08 4.44 33.51
C GLY A 21 58.60 3.01 33.47
N ALA A 22 59.44 2.69 32.50
CA ALA A 22 60.41 1.58 32.60
C ALA A 22 61.51 1.77 31.54
N GLU A 23 62.69 2.12 32.05
CA GLU A 23 63.92 2.35 31.31
C GLU A 23 64.72 1.05 31.05
N VAL A 24 65.73 1.19 30.20
CA VAL A 24 66.54 0.24 29.43
C VAL A 24 67.58 -0.55 30.26
N GLU A 25 67.89 -1.80 29.84
CA GLU A 25 69.25 -2.42 29.79
C GLU A 25 69.14 -3.86 29.21
N GLY A 26 69.68 -4.21 28.04
CA GLY A 26 71.05 -4.72 27.82
C GLY A 26 71.01 -6.00 26.94
N PRO A 27 72.08 -6.38 26.20
CA PRO A 27 71.95 -7.10 24.91
C PRO A 27 72.45 -8.56 24.92
N LEU A 28 71.90 -9.42 24.04
CA LEU A 28 72.64 -10.36 23.14
C LEU A 28 71.73 -11.45 22.52
N LYS A 29 71.77 -11.51 21.17
CA LYS A 29 71.69 -12.66 20.24
C LYS A 29 70.73 -13.83 20.55
N ASN A 30 69.73 -14.02 19.69
CA ASN A 30 69.65 -15.19 18.79
C ASN A 30 68.42 -15.14 17.87
N THR A 31 68.69 -15.23 16.57
CA THR A 31 67.75 -15.14 15.45
C THR A 31 66.99 -16.46 15.27
N HIS A 32 65.91 -16.68 16.01
CA HIS A 32 64.85 -17.64 15.63
C HIS A 32 63.58 -17.53 16.51
N ARG A 33 63.02 -16.32 16.68
CA ARG A 33 61.78 -16.14 17.47
C ARG A 33 60.92 -14.94 17.09
N GLY A 34 60.94 -14.54 15.81
CA GLY A 34 60.24 -13.33 15.35
C GLY A 34 58.74 -13.53 15.11
N THR A 35 58.28 -14.74 14.79
CA THR A 35 56.90 -14.98 14.32
C THR A 35 55.97 -15.58 15.38
N GLU A 36 56.50 -16.27 16.41
CA GLU A 36 55.66 -16.82 17.50
C GLU A 36 55.20 -15.76 18.52
N GLY A 37 55.98 -14.68 18.72
CA GLY A 37 55.62 -13.60 19.64
C GLY A 37 54.44 -12.75 19.16
N TYR A 38 54.26 -12.62 17.84
CA TYR A 38 53.15 -11.88 17.25
C TYR A 38 51.81 -12.59 17.46
N PHE A 39 51.77 -13.91 17.32
CA PHE A 39 50.52 -14.66 17.50
C PHE A 39 50.02 -14.63 18.96
N LEU A 40 50.92 -14.71 19.94
CA LEU A 40 50.57 -14.61 21.36
C LEU A 40 50.21 -13.17 21.78
N SER A 41 50.88 -12.16 21.22
CA SER A 41 50.55 -10.74 21.46
C SER A 41 49.17 -10.35 20.92
N VAL A 42 48.78 -10.88 19.75
CA VAL A 42 47.44 -10.66 19.18
C VAL A 42 46.35 -11.38 19.99
N TRP A 43 46.63 -12.54 20.58
CA TRP A 43 45.66 -13.30 21.39
C TRP A 43 45.36 -12.63 22.73
N GLN A 44 46.36 -12.01 23.37
CA GLN A 44 46.19 -11.22 24.59
C GLN A 44 45.35 -9.95 24.33
N ASN A 45 45.50 -9.35 23.15
CA ASN A 45 44.85 -8.09 22.76
C ASN A 45 43.57 -8.27 21.92
N ARG A 46 42.97 -9.47 21.91
CA ARG A 46 41.77 -9.78 21.10
C ARG A 46 40.61 -8.82 21.34
N LEU A 47 40.41 -8.39 22.58
CA LEU A 47 39.37 -7.43 22.96
C LEU A 47 39.57 -6.07 22.28
N TYR A 48 40.82 -5.62 22.13
CA TYR A 48 41.16 -4.37 21.46
C TYR A 48 40.98 -4.46 19.94
N VAL A 49 41.28 -5.61 19.35
CA VAL A 49 41.06 -5.84 17.92
C VAL A 49 39.55 -5.83 17.61
N TYR A 50 38.73 -6.44 18.46
CA TYR A 50 37.27 -6.42 18.29
C TYR A 50 36.65 -5.05 18.55
N SER A 51 37.13 -4.30 19.54
CA SER A 51 36.63 -2.95 19.80
C SER A 51 36.97 -1.99 18.66
N ALA A 52 38.19 -2.06 18.12
CA ALA A 52 38.57 -1.29 16.95
C ALA A 52 37.71 -1.64 15.72
N ALA A 53 37.51 -2.93 15.43
CA ALA A 53 36.66 -3.37 14.32
C ALA A 53 35.20 -2.89 14.48
N ALA A 54 34.64 -2.95 15.68
CA ALA A 54 33.27 -2.48 15.95
C ALA A 54 33.12 -0.97 15.71
N VAL A 55 34.12 -0.16 16.10
CA VAL A 55 34.13 1.28 15.83
C VAL A 55 34.24 1.55 14.33
N PHE A 56 35.09 0.84 13.59
CA PHE A 56 35.19 0.99 12.14
C PHE A 56 33.87 0.63 11.43
N VAL A 57 33.21 -0.46 11.83
CA VAL A 57 31.91 -0.84 11.27
C VAL A 57 30.83 0.19 11.62
N GLY A 58 30.81 0.70 12.85
CA GLY A 58 29.88 1.76 13.27
C GLY A 58 30.08 3.07 12.49
N ILE A 59 31.33 3.48 12.28
CA ILE A 59 31.68 4.65 11.46
C ILE A 59 31.29 4.42 10.00
N TRP A 60 31.49 3.22 9.45
CA TRP A 60 31.10 2.89 8.09
C TRP A 60 29.59 2.93 7.88
N ILE A 61 28.81 2.41 8.84
CA ILE A 61 27.34 2.43 8.81
C ILE A 61 26.83 3.88 8.90
N THR A 62 27.37 4.69 9.82
CA THR A 62 26.98 6.10 9.94
C THR A 62 27.37 6.93 8.71
N LEU A 63 28.53 6.66 8.09
CA LEU A 63 28.92 7.26 6.80
C LEU A 63 27.99 6.84 5.67
N LYS A 64 27.60 5.57 5.56
CA LYS A 64 26.65 5.12 4.52
C LYS A 64 25.27 5.76 4.67
N VAL A 65 24.77 5.92 5.89
CA VAL A 65 23.48 6.56 6.16
C VAL A 65 23.54 8.06 5.85
N THR A 66 24.60 8.75 6.25
CA THR A 66 24.78 10.20 5.96
C THR A 66 25.07 10.48 4.49
N LEU A 67 25.78 9.60 3.79
CA LEU A 67 26.01 9.72 2.34
C LEU A 67 24.76 9.41 1.50
N LYS A 68 23.87 8.52 1.97
CA LYS A 68 22.57 8.26 1.30
C LYS A 68 21.63 9.47 1.37
N MET A 69 21.75 10.30 2.41
CA MET A 69 21.04 11.58 2.53
C MET A 69 21.58 12.69 1.62
N ARG A 70 22.73 12.49 0.98
CA ARG A 70 23.39 13.47 0.10
C ARG A 70 23.20 13.21 -1.40
N LYS A 71 22.47 12.15 -1.79
CA LYS A 71 22.30 11.74 -3.20
C LYS A 71 20.92 12.00 -3.80
N VAL A 72 20.15 12.93 -3.24
CA VAL A 72 19.04 13.61 -3.93
C VAL A 72 19.24 15.12 -3.73
N GLY A 73 19.92 15.75 -4.68
CA GLY A 73 20.26 17.17 -4.58
C GLY A 73 21.22 17.62 -5.67
N GLY A 74 20.87 17.37 -6.94
CA GLY A 74 21.48 18.05 -8.08
C GLY A 74 20.68 19.30 -8.46
N PRO A 75 21.30 20.34 -9.05
CA PRO A 75 20.73 21.69 -9.12
C PRO A 75 19.75 21.83 -10.28
N VAL A 76 18.54 22.31 -10.00
CA VAL A 76 17.61 22.82 -11.02
C VAL A 76 17.56 24.34 -10.91
N LYS A 77 17.83 25.02 -12.02
CA LYS A 77 17.82 26.48 -12.17
C LYS A 77 16.41 27.03 -11.89
N PRO A 78 16.25 28.14 -11.15
CA PRO A 78 14.94 28.73 -10.95
C PRO A 78 14.52 29.49 -12.22
N VAL A 79 13.41 29.06 -12.83
CA VAL A 79 12.64 29.92 -13.73
C VAL A 79 11.88 30.89 -12.85
N LEU A 80 12.22 32.16 -13.05
CA LEU A 80 11.70 33.34 -12.41
C LEU A 80 10.18 33.48 -12.67
N TYR A 81 9.37 33.39 -11.62
CA TYR A 81 8.08 34.09 -11.58
C TYR A 81 8.07 34.97 -10.34
N SER A 82 8.08 36.27 -10.60
CA SER A 82 7.88 37.31 -9.61
C SER A 82 6.44 37.29 -9.16
N THR A 83 6.20 37.19 -7.86
CA THR A 83 5.19 38.01 -7.19
C THR A 83 5.60 38.21 -5.73
N ALA A 84 5.46 39.45 -5.29
CA ALA A 84 5.97 40.00 -4.06
C ALA A 84 5.32 39.43 -2.78
N VAL A 85 6.17 39.46 -1.75
CA VAL A 85 5.98 39.37 -0.29
C VAL A 85 4.58 39.71 0.24
N GLU A 86 4.04 38.85 1.12
CA GLU A 86 3.73 39.20 2.52
C GLU A 86 3.88 37.96 3.42
N GLU A 87 4.74 38.07 4.43
CA GLU A 87 4.80 37.18 5.58
C GLU A 87 3.50 37.28 6.38
N ASN A 88 2.90 36.14 6.75
CA ASN A 88 2.09 36.04 7.96
C ASN A 88 2.01 34.58 8.43
N GLU A 89 2.33 34.39 9.71
CA GLU A 89 2.33 33.15 10.47
C GLU A 89 0.92 32.58 10.70
N ASP A 90 0.89 31.27 10.95
CA ASP A 90 -0.15 30.48 11.63
C ASP A 90 -1.60 30.53 11.15
N LYS A 91 -1.92 29.63 10.21
CA LYS A 91 -3.07 28.71 10.32
C LYS A 91 -2.72 27.37 9.69
N ALA A 92 -2.74 26.30 10.49
CA ALA A 92 -2.83 24.93 10.00
C ALA A 92 -4.10 24.78 9.16
N LYS A 93 -3.99 25.05 7.86
CA LYS A 93 -5.01 24.69 6.87
C LYS A 93 -4.88 23.19 6.71
N GLU A 94 -5.94 22.44 7.07
CA GLU A 94 -6.14 21.09 6.55
C GLU A 94 -5.88 21.14 5.04
N GLU A 95 -4.80 20.52 4.60
CA GLU A 95 -4.47 20.41 3.21
C GLU A 95 -5.62 19.66 2.54
N LYS A 96 -6.40 20.35 1.70
CA LYS A 96 -7.46 19.70 0.91
C LYS A 96 -6.77 18.65 0.05
N VAL A 97 -6.90 17.39 0.46
CA VAL A 97 -6.27 16.31 -0.27
C VAL A 97 -7.10 16.01 -1.51
N PHE A 98 -6.60 16.49 -2.64
CA PHE A 98 -7.10 16.13 -3.96
C PHE A 98 -6.46 14.81 -4.40
N VAL A 99 -7.27 13.91 -4.99
CA VAL A 99 -6.74 12.71 -5.62
C VAL A 99 -5.98 13.11 -6.88
N SER A 100 -4.75 12.62 -7.03
CA SER A 100 -3.90 12.89 -8.19
C SER A 100 -3.44 11.62 -8.91
N VAL A 101 -3.40 10.48 -8.21
CA VAL A 101 -2.91 9.20 -8.76
C VAL A 101 -3.93 8.10 -8.52
N VAL A 102 -4.19 7.29 -9.55
CA VAL A 102 -4.97 6.06 -9.47
C VAL A 102 -4.10 4.89 -9.92
N LYS A 103 -3.92 3.92 -9.03
CA LYS A 103 -3.19 2.68 -9.33
C LYS A 103 -4.18 1.55 -9.50
N VAL A 104 -4.13 0.89 -10.65
CA VAL A 104 -5.03 -0.20 -11.02
C VAL A 104 -4.26 -1.51 -11.00
N PHE A 105 -4.50 -2.29 -9.96
CA PHE A 105 -3.95 -3.62 -9.76
C PHE A 105 -4.84 -4.66 -10.43
N PHE A 106 -4.24 -5.62 -11.13
CA PHE A 106 -5.02 -6.69 -11.78
C PHE A 106 -4.56 -8.11 -11.41
N GLY A 107 -5.54 -8.99 -11.24
CA GLY A 107 -5.38 -10.44 -11.16
C GLY A 107 -6.06 -11.10 -12.35
N SER A 108 -5.31 -11.67 -13.29
CA SER A 108 -5.85 -12.25 -14.53
C SER A 108 -5.14 -13.54 -14.95
N GLN A 109 -5.92 -14.50 -15.48
CA GLN A 109 -5.38 -15.68 -16.16
C GLN A 109 -5.39 -15.54 -17.69
N THR A 110 -6.53 -15.11 -18.25
CA THR A 110 -6.74 -15.02 -19.70
C THR A 110 -6.61 -13.59 -20.25
N GLY A 111 -6.28 -12.62 -19.41
CA GLY A 111 -6.07 -11.22 -19.81
C GLY A 111 -7.30 -10.32 -19.74
N THR A 112 -8.50 -10.82 -19.45
CA THR A 112 -9.72 -9.98 -19.37
C THR A 112 -9.59 -8.87 -18.32
N ALA A 113 -9.15 -9.21 -17.11
CA ALA A 113 -8.97 -8.23 -16.04
C ALA A 113 -7.83 -7.24 -16.35
N LYS A 114 -6.79 -7.69 -17.07
CA LYS A 114 -5.71 -6.82 -17.56
C LYS A 114 -6.25 -5.80 -18.57
N GLY A 115 -7.05 -6.23 -19.54
CA GLY A 115 -7.67 -5.33 -20.51
C GLY A 115 -8.58 -4.29 -19.85
N PHE A 116 -9.36 -4.70 -18.84
CA PHE A 116 -10.16 -3.76 -18.04
C PHE A 116 -9.30 -2.78 -17.24
N ALA A 117 -8.13 -3.21 -16.76
CA ALA A 117 -7.22 -2.33 -16.03
C ALA A 117 -6.63 -1.26 -16.94
N GLU A 118 -6.22 -1.65 -18.15
CA GLU A 118 -5.73 -0.73 -19.18
C GLU A 118 -6.81 0.25 -19.63
N GLU A 119 -8.04 -0.23 -19.85
CA GLU A 119 -9.19 0.62 -20.21
C GLU A 119 -9.51 1.64 -19.09
N LEU A 120 -9.51 1.20 -17.83
CA LEU A 120 -9.77 2.10 -16.71
C LEU A 120 -8.67 3.15 -16.54
N ALA A 121 -7.40 2.73 -16.66
CA ALA A 121 -6.27 3.65 -16.52
C ALA A 121 -6.28 4.72 -17.62
N GLU A 122 -6.73 4.39 -18.84
CA GLU A 122 -6.88 5.36 -19.91
C GLU A 122 -7.97 6.40 -19.62
N GLU A 123 -9.13 5.96 -19.14
CA GLU A 123 -10.21 6.89 -18.72
C GLU A 123 -9.78 7.81 -17.58
N VAL A 124 -8.97 7.30 -16.65
CA VAL A 124 -8.37 8.11 -15.58
C VAL A 124 -7.44 9.18 -16.17
N ARG A 125 -6.63 8.84 -17.19
CA ARG A 125 -5.74 9.81 -17.86
C ARG A 125 -6.53 10.88 -18.61
N VAL A 126 -7.66 10.52 -19.21
CA VAL A 126 -8.59 11.48 -19.85
C VAL A 126 -9.12 12.51 -18.85
N LEU A 127 -9.31 12.13 -17.58
CA LEU A 127 -9.66 13.08 -16.50
C LEU A 127 -8.50 13.98 -16.05
N GLY A 128 -7.30 13.84 -16.61
CA GLY A 128 -6.11 14.59 -16.22
C GLY A 128 -5.42 14.07 -14.95
N LEU A 129 -5.73 12.83 -14.54
CA LEU A 129 -5.11 12.16 -13.40
C LEU A 129 -4.04 11.17 -13.86
N THR A 130 -3.09 10.84 -12.99
CA THR A 130 -2.11 9.78 -13.30
C THR A 130 -2.75 8.40 -13.13
N GLY A 131 -2.87 7.65 -14.23
CA GLY A 131 -3.33 6.25 -14.22
C GLY A 131 -2.18 5.27 -14.41
N GLU A 132 -1.93 4.43 -13.41
CA GLU A 132 -0.90 3.38 -13.44
C GLU A 132 -1.55 1.99 -13.43
N VAL A 133 -1.02 1.06 -14.23
CA VAL A 133 -1.49 -0.34 -14.27
C VAL A 133 -0.39 -1.23 -13.73
N ILE A 134 -0.72 -2.05 -12.74
CA ILE A 134 0.24 -2.86 -12.00
C ILE A 134 -0.22 -4.33 -11.99
N ASP A 135 0.66 -5.23 -12.44
CA ASP A 135 0.44 -6.66 -12.26
C ASP A 135 0.71 -7.02 -10.80
N LEU A 136 -0.24 -7.69 -10.14
CA LEU A 136 -0.08 -8.12 -8.76
C LEU A 136 1.08 -9.09 -8.55
N LYS A 137 1.58 -9.73 -9.61
CA LYS A 137 2.74 -10.61 -9.54
C LYS A 137 4.04 -9.84 -9.27
N ASP A 138 4.14 -8.63 -9.81
CA ASP A 138 5.34 -7.80 -9.72
C ASP A 138 5.26 -6.78 -8.57
N TYR A 139 4.17 -6.84 -7.79
CA TYR A 139 3.91 -5.95 -6.67
C TYR A 139 4.27 -6.62 -5.35
N ASP A 140 5.20 -6.01 -4.62
CA ASP A 140 5.50 -6.39 -3.24
C ASP A 140 4.63 -5.60 -2.25
N PRO A 141 3.64 -6.23 -1.59
CA PRO A 141 2.78 -5.54 -0.66
C PRO A 141 3.45 -5.19 0.67
N GLU A 142 4.51 -5.89 1.09
CA GLU A 142 5.18 -5.61 2.36
C GLU A 142 5.90 -4.25 2.32
N GLU A 143 6.53 -3.94 1.20
CA GLU A 143 7.26 -2.69 1.01
C GLU A 143 6.35 -1.53 0.55
N ASN A 144 5.34 -1.83 -0.28
CA ASN A 144 4.63 -0.78 -1.02
C ASN A 144 3.24 -0.44 -0.47
N MET A 145 2.57 -1.33 0.24
CA MET A 145 1.16 -1.12 0.61
C MET A 145 0.94 0.10 1.52
N SER A 146 1.91 0.42 2.36
CA SER A 146 1.84 1.62 3.21
C SER A 146 1.89 2.93 2.39
N ASN A 147 2.56 2.93 1.24
CA ASN A 147 2.61 4.09 0.34
C ASN A 147 1.24 4.34 -0.32
N GLU A 148 0.42 3.30 -0.47
CA GLU A 148 -0.95 3.41 -1.00
C GLU A 148 -1.94 4.03 0.00
N CYS A 149 -1.52 4.28 1.23
CA CYS A 149 -2.29 5.01 2.24
C CYS A 149 -2.16 6.53 2.11
N GLU A 150 -1.32 7.01 1.18
CA GLU A 150 -1.22 8.43 0.86
C GLU A 150 -2.56 8.96 0.40
N SER A 151 -2.95 10.13 0.94
CA SER A 151 -4.32 10.61 0.78
C SER A 151 -4.68 10.95 -0.69
N ARG A 152 -3.67 11.19 -1.54
CA ARG A 152 -3.78 11.54 -2.97
C ARG A 152 -3.85 10.33 -3.90
N VAL A 153 -3.71 9.11 -3.37
CA VAL A 153 -3.72 7.87 -4.15
C VAL A 153 -5.06 7.14 -3.98
N VAL A 154 -5.57 6.57 -5.08
CA VAL A 154 -6.70 5.63 -5.06
C VAL A 154 -6.26 4.31 -5.68
N SER A 155 -6.43 3.22 -4.94
CA SER A 155 -6.05 1.87 -5.37
C SER A 155 -7.27 1.08 -5.86
N VAL A 156 -7.23 0.64 -7.11
CA VAL A 156 -8.31 -0.14 -7.72
C VAL A 156 -7.84 -1.57 -7.92
N PHE A 157 -8.63 -2.55 -7.48
CA PHE A 157 -8.33 -3.98 -7.64
C PHE A 157 -9.30 -4.64 -8.59
N LEU A 158 -8.81 -5.09 -9.74
CA LEU A 158 -9.57 -5.85 -10.74
C LEU A 158 -9.17 -7.33 -10.67
N LEU A 159 -10.01 -8.16 -10.06
CA LEU A 159 -9.62 -9.52 -9.65
C LEU A 159 -10.52 -10.57 -10.28
N ALA A 160 -9.96 -11.46 -11.09
CA ALA A 160 -10.67 -12.65 -11.54
C ALA A 160 -10.65 -13.74 -10.47
N THR A 161 -11.79 -14.42 -10.31
CA THR A 161 -11.88 -15.65 -9.51
C THR A 161 -11.71 -16.85 -10.41
N TYR A 162 -10.84 -17.78 -10.01
CA TYR A 162 -10.57 -19.03 -10.72
C TYR A 162 -11.21 -20.23 -10.00
N THR A 163 -10.82 -21.44 -10.39
CA THR A 163 -11.37 -22.71 -9.89
C THR A 163 -11.47 -22.76 -8.36
N GLU A 164 -12.57 -23.30 -7.83
CA GLU A 164 -12.80 -23.44 -6.37
C GLU A 164 -12.65 -22.12 -5.57
N GLY A 165 -12.92 -20.97 -6.19
CA GLY A 165 -12.85 -19.67 -5.50
C GLY A 165 -11.44 -19.16 -5.27
N THR A 166 -10.44 -19.76 -5.90
CA THR A 166 -9.03 -19.38 -5.78
C THR A 166 -8.69 -18.13 -6.60
N PRO A 167 -7.69 -17.33 -6.17
CA PRO A 167 -7.17 -16.23 -6.97
C PRO A 167 -6.47 -16.72 -8.23
N THR A 168 -6.28 -15.81 -9.19
CA THR A 168 -5.42 -16.05 -10.35
C THR A 168 -3.96 -16.22 -9.90
N LYS A 169 -3.15 -16.95 -10.68
CA LYS A 169 -1.75 -17.23 -10.33
C LYS A 169 -0.92 -15.97 -10.09
N ASN A 170 -1.19 -14.90 -10.86
CA ASN A 170 -0.50 -13.62 -10.70
C ASN A 170 -0.93 -12.86 -9.43
N ALA A 171 -2.08 -13.17 -8.83
CA ALA A 171 -2.59 -12.50 -7.62
C ALA A 171 -2.52 -13.37 -6.35
N GLU A 172 -2.03 -14.61 -6.46
CA GLU A 172 -2.00 -15.59 -5.37
C GLU A 172 -1.21 -15.08 -4.16
N TRP A 173 0.03 -14.62 -4.38
CA TRP A 173 0.89 -14.07 -3.34
C TRP A 173 0.22 -12.89 -2.62
N PHE A 174 -0.31 -11.94 -3.39
CA PHE A 174 -1.00 -10.77 -2.86
C PHE A 174 -2.20 -11.15 -1.98
N CYS A 175 -3.05 -12.06 -2.45
CA CYS A 175 -4.25 -12.47 -1.71
C CYS A 175 -3.88 -13.18 -0.40
N LYS A 176 -2.87 -14.07 -0.45
CA LYS A 176 -2.37 -14.75 0.74
C LYS A 176 -1.79 -13.77 1.76
N TRP A 177 -0.93 -12.85 1.31
CA TRP A 177 -0.36 -11.82 2.17
C TRP A 177 -1.47 -10.97 2.82
N LEU A 178 -2.49 -10.56 2.05
CA LEU A 178 -3.56 -9.71 2.55
C LEU A 178 -4.45 -10.44 3.58
N GLU A 179 -4.69 -11.74 3.37
CA GLU A 179 -5.38 -12.60 4.33
C GLU A 179 -4.62 -12.68 5.66
N GLU A 180 -3.33 -13.02 5.58
CA GLU A 180 -2.43 -13.10 6.73
C GLU A 180 -2.36 -11.76 7.45
N ALA A 181 -2.10 -10.66 6.73
CA ALA A 181 -2.05 -9.31 7.30
C ALA A 181 -3.36 -8.92 7.99
N SER A 182 -4.51 -9.32 7.46
CA SER A 182 -5.82 -8.98 8.05
C SER A 182 -6.14 -9.72 9.36
N THR A 183 -5.45 -10.82 9.63
CA THR A 183 -5.69 -11.70 10.79
C THR A 183 -4.54 -11.71 11.79
N ASP A 184 -3.34 -11.35 11.34
CA ASP A 184 -2.13 -11.30 12.15
C ASP A 184 -2.13 -10.09 13.09
N PHE A 185 -1.91 -10.34 14.37
CA PHE A 185 -1.87 -9.33 15.43
C PHE A 185 -0.72 -8.32 15.27
N ARG A 186 0.33 -8.66 14.51
CA ARG A 186 1.46 -7.76 14.21
C ARG A 186 1.02 -6.60 13.31
N TYR A 187 0.08 -6.86 12.41
CA TYR A 187 -0.55 -5.82 11.61
C TYR A 187 -1.67 -5.19 12.44
N GLY A 188 -1.51 -3.90 12.77
CA GLY A 188 -2.57 -3.17 13.45
C GLY A 188 -3.84 -3.14 12.59
N LYS A 189 -5.03 -3.20 13.21
CA LYS A 189 -6.31 -3.06 12.49
C LYS A 189 -6.42 -1.77 11.68
N THR A 190 -5.57 -0.79 11.95
CA THR A 190 -5.47 0.50 11.27
C THR A 190 -4.33 0.57 10.25
N TYR A 191 -3.75 -0.56 9.85
CA TYR A 191 -2.58 -0.62 8.96
C TYR A 191 -2.82 0.13 7.64
N LEU A 192 -4.03 0.02 7.06
CA LEU A 192 -4.42 0.69 5.83
C LEU A 192 -5.26 1.94 6.06
N LYS A 193 -5.17 2.55 7.26
CA LYS A 193 -5.91 3.77 7.58
C LYS A 193 -5.44 4.90 6.65
N GLY A 194 -6.37 5.44 5.87
CA GLY A 194 -6.11 6.51 4.89
C GLY A 194 -6.14 6.03 3.44
N MET A 195 -5.95 4.72 3.21
CA MET A 195 -6.08 4.11 1.89
C MET A 195 -7.51 4.28 1.37
N LYS A 196 -7.63 4.79 0.15
CA LYS A 196 -8.89 4.81 -0.61
C LYS A 196 -8.82 3.71 -1.66
N TYR A 197 -9.81 2.82 -1.66
CA TYR A 197 -9.81 1.71 -2.62
C TYR A 197 -11.17 1.44 -3.26
N ALA A 198 -11.12 0.75 -4.40
CA ALA A 198 -12.28 0.19 -5.05
C ALA A 198 -11.95 -1.22 -5.58
N VAL A 199 -12.93 -2.12 -5.61
CA VAL A 199 -12.73 -3.50 -6.05
C VAL A 199 -13.78 -3.84 -7.10
N PHE A 200 -13.34 -4.49 -8.18
CA PHE A 200 -14.22 -5.11 -9.17
C PHE A 200 -13.81 -6.57 -9.36
N GLY A 201 -14.74 -7.48 -9.12
CA GLY A 201 -14.56 -8.90 -9.35
C GLY A 201 -14.99 -9.33 -10.74
N LEU A 202 -14.22 -10.22 -11.36
CA LEU A 202 -14.65 -10.97 -12.53
C LEU A 202 -14.95 -12.41 -12.07
N GLY A 203 -16.20 -12.81 -12.19
CA GLY A 203 -16.67 -14.14 -11.79
C GLY A 203 -17.65 -14.72 -12.81
N ASN A 204 -18.15 -15.91 -12.52
CA ASN A 204 -19.18 -16.56 -13.31
C ASN A 204 -20.18 -17.23 -12.36
N SER A 205 -21.44 -16.77 -12.39
CA SER A 205 -22.50 -17.23 -11.48
C SER A 205 -22.99 -18.65 -11.75
N VAL A 206 -22.46 -19.32 -12.78
CA VAL A 206 -22.57 -20.78 -12.93
C VAL A 206 -21.87 -21.49 -11.77
N TYR A 207 -20.78 -20.92 -11.25
CA TYR A 207 -20.10 -21.40 -10.04
C TYR A 207 -20.72 -20.75 -8.81
N THR A 208 -21.89 -21.22 -8.41
CA THR A 208 -22.70 -20.61 -7.34
C THR A 208 -21.94 -20.45 -6.03
N ASP A 209 -21.19 -21.48 -5.64
CA ASP A 209 -20.51 -21.54 -4.34
C ASP A 209 -19.28 -20.64 -4.28
N HIS A 210 -18.71 -20.33 -5.45
CA HIS A 210 -17.46 -19.59 -5.59
C HIS A 210 -17.60 -18.32 -6.45
N TYR A 211 -18.81 -17.79 -6.57
CA TYR A 211 -19.07 -16.60 -7.37
C TYR A 211 -18.39 -15.36 -6.78
N ASN A 212 -17.39 -14.83 -7.50
CA ASN A 212 -16.63 -13.63 -7.15
C ASN A 212 -15.93 -13.68 -5.77
N THR A 213 -15.62 -14.88 -5.26
CA THR A 213 -15.04 -15.11 -3.92
C THR A 213 -13.79 -14.30 -3.66
N VAL A 214 -12.87 -14.22 -4.63
CA VAL A 214 -11.59 -13.50 -4.47
C VAL A 214 -11.83 -12.01 -4.24
N SER A 215 -12.68 -11.39 -5.04
CA SER A 215 -13.02 -9.97 -4.90
C SER A 215 -13.75 -9.67 -3.58
N LYS A 216 -14.62 -10.58 -3.13
CA LYS A 216 -15.32 -10.48 -1.84
C LYS A 216 -14.34 -10.55 -0.67
N ASN A 217 -13.37 -11.46 -0.74
CA ASN A 217 -12.35 -11.64 0.28
C ASN A 217 -11.40 -10.43 0.35
N VAL A 218 -10.86 -9.98 -0.79
CA VAL A 218 -9.97 -8.81 -0.83
C VAL A 218 -10.68 -7.55 -0.31
N ASP A 219 -11.93 -7.31 -0.73
CA ASP A 219 -12.72 -6.19 -0.22
C ASP A 219 -12.98 -6.29 1.30
N LYS A 220 -13.20 -7.50 1.83
CA LYS A 220 -13.33 -7.74 3.27
C LYS A 220 -12.02 -7.47 4.00
N TRP A 221 -10.90 -8.01 3.53
CA TRP A 221 -9.59 -7.89 4.18
C TRP A 221 -9.09 -6.43 4.18
N LEU A 222 -9.20 -5.72 3.07
CA LEU A 222 -8.88 -4.29 2.99
C LEU A 222 -9.70 -3.46 3.98
N TRP A 223 -11.00 -3.78 4.12
CA TRP A 223 -11.85 -3.12 5.11
C TRP A 223 -11.46 -3.43 6.56
N MET A 224 -11.10 -4.69 6.87
CA MET A 224 -10.67 -5.07 8.22
C MET A 224 -9.38 -4.35 8.65
N LEU A 225 -8.54 -3.99 7.69
CA LEU A 225 -7.32 -3.19 7.90
C LEU A 225 -7.57 -1.67 7.89
N SER A 226 -8.83 -1.22 7.99
CA SER A 226 -9.27 0.18 7.98
C SER A 226 -9.09 0.94 6.66
N GLY A 227 -9.01 0.24 5.53
CA GLY A 227 -9.12 0.86 4.22
C GLY A 227 -10.52 1.45 3.99
N SER A 228 -10.60 2.57 3.26
CA SER A 228 -11.84 3.26 2.93
C SER A 228 -12.31 2.96 1.51
N ARG A 229 -13.53 2.44 1.37
CA ARG A 229 -14.14 2.18 0.05
C ARG A 229 -14.56 3.49 -0.61
N VAL A 230 -14.10 3.72 -1.83
CA VAL A 230 -14.57 4.84 -2.68
C VAL A 230 -16.01 4.59 -3.13
N MET A 231 -16.33 3.34 -3.46
CA MET A 231 -17.66 2.91 -3.87
C MET A 231 -17.87 1.44 -3.54
N THR A 232 -19.10 0.95 -3.68
CA THR A 232 -19.43 -0.47 -3.52
C THR A 232 -18.63 -1.32 -4.51
N ARG A 233 -18.13 -2.47 -4.03
CA ARG A 233 -17.51 -3.51 -4.86
C ARG A 233 -18.42 -3.85 -6.05
N GLY A 234 -17.83 -3.91 -7.24
CA GLY A 234 -18.51 -4.41 -8.43
C GLY A 234 -18.31 -5.93 -8.59
N GLU A 235 -19.32 -6.60 -9.11
CA GLU A 235 -19.30 -8.03 -9.37
C GLU A 235 -19.73 -8.24 -10.81
N GLY A 236 -18.76 -8.48 -11.70
CA GLY A 236 -19.01 -8.82 -13.09
C GLY A 236 -19.29 -10.31 -13.25
N ASP A 237 -20.26 -10.64 -14.10
CA ASP A 237 -20.68 -12.01 -14.35
C ASP A 237 -20.45 -12.41 -15.82
N CYS A 238 -19.64 -13.44 -16.05
CA CYS A 238 -19.46 -14.03 -17.37
C CYS A 238 -20.69 -14.82 -17.85
N ASN A 239 -21.63 -15.16 -16.96
CA ASN A 239 -22.90 -15.75 -17.34
C ASN A 239 -23.86 -14.67 -17.85
N VAL A 240 -23.98 -14.55 -19.17
CA VAL A 240 -24.86 -13.59 -19.87
C VAL A 240 -26.30 -13.61 -19.35
N VAL A 241 -26.82 -14.77 -18.93
CA VAL A 241 -28.23 -14.91 -18.50
C VAL A 241 -28.47 -14.28 -17.12
N LYS A 242 -27.48 -14.35 -16.23
CA LYS A 242 -27.59 -13.85 -14.84
C LYS A 242 -26.86 -12.52 -14.63
N SER A 243 -26.00 -12.12 -15.57
CA SER A 243 -25.34 -10.82 -15.56
C SER A 243 -26.36 -9.69 -15.50
N ARG A 244 -26.08 -8.70 -14.65
CA ARG A 244 -26.97 -7.56 -14.43
C ARG A 244 -27.12 -6.71 -15.70
N ASN A 245 -26.05 -6.58 -16.47
CA ASN A 245 -25.98 -5.78 -17.67
C ASN A 245 -25.81 -6.63 -18.95
N GLY A 246 -25.95 -7.96 -18.84
CA GLY A 246 -25.93 -8.89 -19.97
C GLY A 246 -24.54 -9.39 -20.38
N SER A 247 -23.46 -8.86 -19.80
CA SER A 247 -22.11 -9.42 -19.94
C SER A 247 -21.18 -8.85 -18.89
N VAL A 248 -20.07 -9.54 -18.62
CA VAL A 248 -19.01 -9.04 -17.72
C VAL A 248 -18.44 -7.69 -18.18
N GLN A 249 -18.36 -7.45 -19.49
CA GLN A 249 -17.92 -6.17 -20.07
C GLN A 249 -18.94 -5.06 -19.80
N ALA A 250 -20.24 -5.35 -19.93
CA ALA A 250 -21.29 -4.38 -19.65
C ALA A 250 -21.40 -4.07 -18.15
N ASP A 251 -21.24 -5.09 -17.30
CA ASP A 251 -21.16 -4.93 -15.84
C ASP A 251 -19.96 -4.06 -15.45
N PHE A 252 -18.79 -4.33 -16.05
CA PHE A 252 -17.59 -3.52 -15.86
C PHE A 252 -17.80 -2.08 -16.31
N LYS A 253 -18.37 -1.84 -17.50
CA LYS A 253 -18.64 -0.50 -18.01
C LYS A 253 -19.57 0.28 -17.07
N ALA A 254 -20.64 -0.35 -16.58
CA ALA A 254 -21.57 0.27 -15.64
C ALA A 254 -20.87 0.63 -14.32
N TRP A 255 -20.01 -0.24 -13.81
CA TRP A 255 -19.20 0.01 -12.62
C TRP A 255 -18.15 1.11 -12.84
N LYS A 256 -17.43 1.07 -13.97
CA LYS A 256 -16.41 2.03 -14.39
C LYS A 256 -16.97 3.44 -14.43
N ASN A 257 -18.12 3.64 -15.07
CA ASN A 257 -18.76 4.95 -15.15
C ASN A 257 -19.04 5.53 -13.76
N ARG A 258 -19.58 4.72 -12.84
CA ARG A 258 -19.81 5.14 -11.45
C ARG A 258 -18.51 5.45 -10.71
N PHE A 259 -17.46 4.67 -10.96
CA PHE A 259 -16.14 4.91 -10.36
C PHE A 259 -15.56 6.26 -10.84
N ILE A 260 -15.64 6.54 -12.13
CA ILE A 260 -15.20 7.81 -12.75
C ILE A 260 -15.98 8.99 -12.16
N ASP A 261 -17.31 8.86 -11.99
CA ASP A 261 -18.13 9.88 -11.33
C ASP A 261 -17.65 10.14 -9.89
N CYS A 262 -17.44 9.08 -9.10
CA CYS A 262 -16.91 9.20 -7.73
C CYS A 262 -15.52 9.83 -7.70
N LEU A 263 -14.64 9.44 -8.63
CA LEU A 263 -13.29 9.95 -8.75
C LEU A 263 -13.28 11.45 -9.07
N SER A 264 -14.19 11.91 -9.93
CA SER A 264 -14.33 13.33 -10.27
C SER A 264 -14.70 14.19 -9.05
N VAL A 265 -15.53 13.67 -8.14
CA VAL A 265 -15.90 14.34 -6.88
C VAL A 265 -14.70 14.38 -5.92
N LEU A 266 -13.97 13.26 -5.80
CA LEU A 266 -12.77 13.18 -4.97
C LEU A 266 -11.64 14.10 -5.48
N ALA A 267 -11.49 14.25 -6.79
CA ALA A 267 -10.52 15.14 -7.41
C ALA A 267 -10.85 16.63 -7.21
N LYS A 268 -12.13 16.99 -7.07
CA LYS A 268 -12.59 18.36 -6.78
C LYS A 268 -12.57 18.72 -5.29
N GLY A 269 -12.35 17.74 -4.41
CA GLY A 269 -12.34 17.94 -2.96
C GLY A 269 -13.71 18.29 -2.38
N GLU A 270 -14.79 17.96 -3.08
CA GLU A 270 -16.15 18.13 -2.59
C GLU A 270 -16.51 16.93 -1.69
N LYS A 271 -17.01 17.19 -0.48
CA LYS A 271 -17.51 16.13 0.40
C LYS A 271 -18.73 15.49 -0.26
N SER A 272 -18.76 14.16 -0.35
CA SER A 272 -19.91 13.42 -0.87
C SER A 272 -21.17 13.70 -0.03
N PRO A 273 -22.39 13.66 -0.60
CA PRO A 273 -23.63 13.98 0.13
C PRO A 273 -24.12 12.86 1.06
N CYS A 274 -23.25 12.00 1.57
CA CYS A 274 -23.66 10.98 2.53
C CYS A 274 -22.53 10.65 3.52
N GLY A 275 -22.32 11.55 4.47
CA GLY A 275 -21.61 11.28 5.71
C GLY A 275 -22.62 10.90 6.80
N SER A 276 -22.70 9.60 7.09
CA SER A 276 -22.96 9.01 8.42
C SER A 276 -23.47 9.93 9.54
N LYS A 277 -24.73 10.38 9.43
CA LYS A 277 -25.69 10.54 10.55
C LYS A 277 -27.10 10.76 9.99
N CYS A 278 -27.65 9.75 9.33
CA CYS A 278 -29.09 9.69 9.07
C CYS A 278 -29.80 9.21 10.34
N THR A 279 -30.03 10.10 11.29
CA THR A 279 -31.05 9.90 12.32
C THR A 279 -32.29 10.64 11.85
N ASN A 280 -33.27 9.90 11.32
CA ASN A 280 -34.49 10.34 10.65
C ASN A 280 -34.34 10.99 9.26
N CYS A 281 -34.36 10.15 8.23
CA CYS A 281 -34.80 10.55 6.89
C CYS A 281 -35.75 9.48 6.36
N THR A 282 -37.04 9.81 6.29
CA THR A 282 -38.04 9.02 5.57
C THR A 282 -37.77 9.21 4.08
N CYS A 283 -36.96 8.34 3.48
CA CYS A 283 -36.81 8.28 2.04
C CYS A 283 -38.15 7.85 1.44
N LYS A 284 -38.89 8.80 0.87
CA LYS A 284 -40.12 8.52 0.13
C LYS A 284 -39.78 7.59 -1.03
N LYS A 285 -40.18 6.33 -0.91
CA LYS A 285 -40.36 5.43 -2.07
C LYS A 285 -41.37 6.11 -2.99
N ASN A 286 -40.98 6.33 -4.23
CA ASN A 286 -41.94 6.73 -5.26
C ASN A 286 -42.60 5.45 -5.79
N GLU A 287 -43.60 4.96 -5.06
CA GLU A 287 -44.56 3.98 -5.53
C GLU A 287 -45.68 4.72 -6.27
N LYS A 288 -45.69 4.63 -7.60
CA LYS A 288 -46.85 4.81 -8.51
C LYS A 288 -46.44 4.11 -9.82
N ASN A 289 -47.13 3.12 -10.40
CA ASN A 289 -48.52 2.70 -10.32
C ASN A 289 -48.61 1.16 -10.40
N GLN A 290 -49.39 0.57 -9.50
CA GLN A 290 -50.22 -0.61 -9.79
C GLN A 290 -51.67 -0.22 -9.49
N GLU A 291 -52.58 -0.98 -10.12
CA GLU A 291 -54.06 -0.91 -10.09
C GLU A 291 -54.68 -0.11 -11.25
N GLN A 292 -55.62 -0.65 -12.03
CA GLN A 292 -56.36 -1.93 -12.04
C GLN A 292 -56.91 -2.09 -13.48
N ILE A 293 -57.15 -3.30 -13.99
CA ILE A 293 -58.47 -3.93 -14.23
C ILE A 293 -58.13 -5.14 -15.12
N GLY A 294 -58.62 -6.38 -14.98
CA GLY A 294 -59.66 -6.90 -14.13
C GLY A 294 -59.68 -8.43 -14.21
N HIS A 295 -60.36 -8.97 -13.22
CA HIS A 295 -60.68 -10.35 -12.92
C HIS A 295 -61.56 -10.99 -14.00
N THR A 296 -61.19 -12.17 -14.52
CA THR A 296 -62.16 -13.19 -14.96
C THR A 296 -61.48 -14.55 -14.84
N SER A 297 -61.88 -15.29 -13.80
CA SER A 297 -61.68 -16.72 -13.69
C SER A 297 -62.91 -17.37 -14.32
N ASP A 298 -62.75 -18.23 -15.32
CA ASP A 298 -63.72 -19.29 -15.61
C ASP A 298 -63.02 -20.45 -16.36
N GLU A 299 -63.09 -21.61 -15.70
CA GLU A 299 -63.23 -22.97 -16.23
C GLU A 299 -62.46 -23.44 -17.48
N MET A 300 -61.61 -24.46 -17.32
CA MET A 300 -61.93 -25.79 -17.85
C MET A 300 -61.02 -26.88 -17.28
N LYS A 301 -61.66 -27.79 -16.52
CA LYS A 301 -61.24 -29.18 -16.34
C LYS A 301 -61.70 -29.97 -17.57
N GLN A 302 -60.78 -30.69 -18.19
CA GLN A 302 -60.84 -32.15 -18.39
C GLN A 302 -62.08 -32.75 -19.12
N SER A 303 -61.90 -33.16 -20.38
CA SER A 303 -62.42 -34.42 -20.97
C SER A 303 -61.72 -34.67 -22.33
N SER A 304 -60.76 -35.60 -22.41
CA SER A 304 -60.93 -36.96 -22.98
C SER A 304 -61.16 -37.00 -24.50
N GLU A 305 -60.11 -37.37 -25.23
CA GLU A 305 -60.08 -38.35 -26.32
C GLU A 305 -58.65 -38.91 -26.44
#